data_AF-B8HUB3-F1
#
_entry.id   AF-B8HUB3-F1
#
_cell.length_a   1.000
_cell.length_b   1.000
_cell.length_c   1.000
_cell.angle_alpha   90.00
_cell.angle_beta   90.00
_cell.angle_gamma   90.00
#
_symmetry.space_group_name_H-M   'P 1'
#
loop_
_entity.id
_entity.type
_entity.pdbx_description
1 polymer ?
#
loop_
_entity_poly.entity_id
_entity_poly.type
_entity_poly.pdbx_seq_one_letter_code
_entity_poly.pdbx_strand_id
1 'polypeptide(L)' 'MPESFPFVDTRTLRQRFQIGKYGETELRRKLSPPLYWIQPDRKVLWNWVLVQDYLLHGDGPQHQRLVETYLKTLPGT' A
#
# COMPACT_ATOMS: atom_id res chain seq x y z
N MET A 1 -19.95 -4.96 1.59
CA MET A 1 -19.29 -4.86 0.27
C MET A 1 -17.89 -5.41 0.45
N PRO A 2 -17.38 -6.33 -0.38
CA PRO A 2 -15.99 -6.74 -0.29
C PRO A 2 -15.11 -5.48 -0.46
N GLU A 3 -14.17 -5.27 0.44
CA GLU A 3 -13.22 -4.17 0.34
C GLU A 3 -12.40 -4.38 -0.92
N SER A 4 -12.53 -3.48 -1.89
CA SER A 4 -11.65 -3.46 -3.04
C SER A 4 -10.30 -2.90 -2.61
N PHE A 5 -9.20 -3.58 -2.97
CA PHE A 5 -7.83 -3.12 -2.73
C PHE A 5 -7.21 -2.61 -4.04
N PRO A 6 -7.58 -1.40 -4.53
CA PRO A 6 -7.07 -0.89 -5.79
C PRO A 6 -5.59 -0.56 -5.71
N PHE A 7 -4.90 -0.76 -6.83
CA PHE A 7 -3.51 -0.34 -7.00
C PHE A 7 -3.45 1.01 -7.72
N VAL A 8 -2.60 1.92 -7.22
CA VAL A 8 -2.37 3.24 -7.83
C VAL A 8 -0.91 3.45 -8.18
N ASP A 9 -0.64 4.26 -9.19
CA ASP A 9 0.74 4.61 -9.55
C ASP A 9 1.39 5.55 -8.51
N THR A 10 2.74 5.59 -8.51
CA THR A 10 3.52 6.49 -7.66
C THR A 10 3.10 7.96 -7.82
N ARG A 11 2.71 8.38 -9.04
CA ARG A 11 2.30 9.77 -9.30
C ARG A 11 1.05 10.12 -8.50
N THR A 12 0.05 9.24 -8.52
CA THR A 12 -1.22 9.37 -7.78
C THR A 12 -0.97 9.38 -6.29
N LEU A 13 -0.14 8.46 -5.79
CA LEU A 13 0.25 8.41 -4.38
C LEU A 13 0.86 9.74 -3.91
N ARG A 14 1.84 10.25 -4.68
CA ARG A 14 2.53 11.52 -4.38
C ARG A 14 1.58 12.72 -4.39
N GLN A 15 0.66 12.79 -5.36
CA GLN A 15 -0.32 13.87 -5.44
C GLN A 15 -1.31 13.85 -4.27
N ARG A 16 -1.76 12.66 -3.85
CA ARG A 16 -2.77 12.52 -2.79
C ARG A 16 -2.21 12.80 -1.40
N PHE A 17 -1.01 12.30 -1.10
CA PHE A 17 -0.39 12.47 0.22
C PHE A 17 0.63 13.62 0.27
N GLN A 18 0.78 14.36 -0.83
CA GLN A 18 1.77 15.44 -0.98
C GLN A 18 3.20 14.99 -0.62
N ILE A 19 3.52 13.72 -0.86
CA ILE A 19 4.84 13.15 -0.57
C ILE A 19 5.81 13.39 -1.73
N GLY A 20 7.02 13.83 -1.41
CA GLY A 20 8.12 13.97 -2.37
C GLY A 20 8.84 12.65 -2.65
N LYS A 21 9.89 12.71 -3.49
CA LYS A 21 10.74 11.55 -3.83
C LYS A 21 11.37 10.87 -2.60
N TYR A 22 11.74 11.67 -1.60
CA TYR A 22 12.28 11.14 -0.34
C TYR A 22 11.22 10.35 0.43
N GLY A 23 10.00 10.88 0.56
CA GLY A 23 8.89 10.19 1.22
C GLY A 23 8.53 8.86 0.55
N GLU A 24 8.52 8.81 -0.78
CA GLU A 24 8.35 7.54 -1.50
C GLU A 24 9.48 6.54 -1.16
N THR A 25 10.74 7.00 -1.12
CA THR A 25 11.88 6.13 -0.83
C THR A 25 11.77 5.56 0.58
N GLU A 26 11.36 6.37 1.55
CA GLU A 26 11.11 5.93 2.91
C GLU A 26 9.93 4.95 2.98
N LEU A 27 8.85 5.17 2.23
CA LEU A 27 7.75 4.21 2.14
C LEU A 27 8.21 2.87 1.55
N ARG A 28 9.03 2.89 0.50
CA ARG A 28 9.58 1.65 -0.08
C ARG A 28 10.52 0.90 0.87
N ARG A 29 11.17 1.60 1.79
CA ARG A 29 12.01 1.00 2.84
C ARG A 29 11.18 0.39 3.96
N LYS A 30 10.08 1.04 4.33
CA LYS A 30 9.22 0.61 5.46
C LYS A 30 8.18 -0.42 5.08
N LEU A 31 7.67 -0.35 3.85
CA LEU A 31 6.55 -1.16 3.39
C LEU A 31 7.02 -2.26 2.44
N SER A 32 6.75 -3.51 2.81
CA SER A 32 7.26 -4.68 2.11
C SER A 32 6.47 -5.04 0.83
N PRO A 33 7.13 -5.32 -0.30
CA PRO A 33 6.50 -5.97 -1.45
C PRO A 33 6.28 -7.48 -1.18
N PRO A 34 5.31 -8.15 -1.83
CA PRO A 34 4.34 -7.62 -2.78
C PRO A 34 3.06 -7.07 -2.14
N LEU A 35 3.03 -6.89 -0.81
CA LEU A 35 1.81 -6.53 -0.07
C LEU A 35 1.39 -5.09 -0.32
N TYR A 36 2.27 -4.15 0.00
CA TYR A 36 1.97 -2.72 -0.07
C TYR A 36 2.23 -2.13 -1.45
N TRP A 37 3.11 -2.76 -2.22
CA TRP A 37 3.40 -2.37 -3.58
C TRP A 37 3.93 -3.54 -4.38
N ILE A 38 3.73 -3.46 -5.69
CA ILE A 38 4.23 -4.39 -6.70
C ILE A 38 4.95 -3.60 -7.79
N GLN A 39 5.79 -4.27 -8.58
CA GLN A 39 6.53 -3.62 -9.67
C GLN A 39 6.43 -4.38 -11.01
N PRO A 40 5.23 -4.50 -11.60
CA PRO A 40 5.09 -5.01 -12.96
C PRO A 40 5.75 -4.05 -13.97
N ASP A 41 6.49 -4.58 -14.93
CA ASP A 41 7.10 -3.81 -16.04
C ASP A 41 7.85 -2.53 -15.60
N ARG A 42 8.59 -2.64 -14.48
CA ARG A 42 9.36 -1.56 -13.84
C ARG A 42 8.52 -0.41 -13.25
N LYS A 43 7.19 -0.44 -13.35
CA LYS A 43 6.29 0.56 -12.76
C LYS A 43 5.87 0.15 -11.36
N VAL A 44 6.14 0.99 -10.37
CA VAL A 44 5.68 0.74 -9.01
C VAL A 44 4.19 1.08 -8.90
N LEU A 45 3.42 0.10 -8.44
CA LEU A 45 2.01 0.24 -8.12
C LEU A 45 1.82 -0.01 -6.62
N TRP A 46 1.05 0.84 -5.97
CA TRP A 46 0.84 0.85 -4.53
C TRP A 46 -0.57 0.38 -4.18
N ASN A 47 -0.71 -0.55 -3.24
CA ASN A 47 -1.99 -0.92 -2.67
C ASN A 47 -2.54 0.28 -1.89
N TRP A 48 -3.49 0.99 -2.49
CA TRP A 48 -3.95 2.27 -2.01
C TRP A 48 -4.48 2.21 -0.58
N VAL A 49 -5.28 1.19 -0.29
CA VAL A 49 -5.97 1.04 0.99
C VAL A 49 -4.97 0.78 2.12
N LEU A 50 -4.02 -0.14 1.90
CA LEU A 50 -3.00 -0.45 2.89
C LEU A 50 -2.06 0.74 3.14
N VAL A 51 -1.59 1.40 2.07
CA VAL A 51 -0.66 2.53 2.22
C VAL A 51 -1.35 3.72 2.87
N GLN A 52 -2.62 3.99 2.54
CA GLN A 52 -3.40 5.04 3.18
C GLN A 52 -3.57 4.77 4.68
N ASP A 53 -3.98 3.56 5.05
CA ASP A 53 -4.19 3.19 6.45
C ASP A 53 -2.88 3.27 7.25
N TYR A 54 -1.77 2.77 6.69
CA TYR A 54 -0.45 2.89 7.30
C TYR A 54 -0.03 4.36 7.54
N LEU A 55 -0.29 5.24 6.57
CA LEU A 55 0.07 6.66 6.69
C LEU A 55 -0.77 7.39 7.74
N LEU A 56 -2.02 6.97 7.96
CA LEU A 56 -2.94 7.60 8.92
C LEU A 56 -2.79 7.04 10.33
N HIS A 57 -2.56 5.72 10.46
CA HIS A 57 -2.64 5.00 11.72
C HIS A 57 -1.32 4.33 12.14
N GLY A 58 -0.31 4.33 11.26
CA GLY A 58 0.95 3.63 11.48
C GLY A 58 0.77 2.11 11.49
N ASP A 59 1.77 1.40 12.03
CA ASP A 59 1.81 -0.06 12.09
C ASP A 59 1.11 -0.61 13.35
N GLY A 60 -0.13 -0.18 13.58
CA GLY A 60 -0.91 -0.54 14.76
C GLY A 60 -1.72 -1.85 14.59
N PRO A 61 -2.37 -2.34 15.66
CA PRO A 61 -3.21 -3.54 15.60
C PRO A 61 -4.37 -3.43 14.59
N GLN A 62 -4.88 -2.22 14.36
CA GLN A 62 -5.90 -1.96 13.34
C GLN A 62 -5.36 -2.20 11.93
N HIS A 63 -4.14 -1.72 11.67
CA HIS A 63 -3.47 -1.90 10.39
C HIS A 63 -3.19 -3.37 10.10
N GLN A 64 -2.73 -4.12 11.11
CA GLN A 64 -2.51 -5.56 10.99
C GLN A 64 -3.78 -6.32 10.59
N ARG A 65 -4.94 -5.98 11.16
CA ARG A 65 -6.24 -6.59 10.77
C ARG A 65 -6.61 -6.29 9.33
N LEU A 66 -6.30 -5.09 8.85
CA LEU A 66 -6.55 -4.72 7.45
C LEU A 66 -5.63 -5.53 6.51
N VAL A 67 -4.36 -5.71 6.88
CA VAL A 67 -3.42 -6.58 6.14
C VAL A 67 -3.91 -8.01 6.10
N GLU A 68 -4.36 -8.57 7.23
CA GLU A 68 -4.95 -9.92 7.28
C GLU A 68 -6.20 -10.04 6.41
N THR A 69 -7.03 -9.01 6.38
CA THR A 69 -8.22 -8.97 5.53
C THR A 69 -7.83 -8.98 4.06
N TYR A 70 -6.85 -8.16 3.67
CA TYR A 70 -6.30 -8.16 2.32
C TYR A 70 -5.74 -9.53 1.92
N LEU A 71 -4.96 -10.17 2.79
CA LEU A 71 -4.38 -11.50 2.52
C LEU A 71 -5.45 -12.54 2.20
N LYS A 72 -6.60 -12.50 2.89
CA LYS A 72 -7.74 -13.40 2.62
C LYS A 72 -8.41 -13.15 1.26
N THR A 73 -8.21 -11.99 0.64
CA THR A 73 -8.75 -11.68 -0.69
C THR A 73 -7.86 -12.18 -1.82
N LEU A 74 -6.62 -12.56 -1.53
CA LEU A 74 -5.69 -13.07 -2.52
C LEU A 74 -6.04 -14.52 -2.88
N PRO A 75 -6.07 -14.88 -4.17
CA PRO A 75 -6.32 -16.26 -4.58
C PRO A 75 -5.13 -17.15 -4.17
N GLY A 76 -5.35 -18.08 -3.25
CA GLY A 76 -4.39 -19.14 -2.89
C GLY A 76 -3.64 -18.95 -1.56
N THR A 77 -4.35 -18.68 -0.46
CA THR A 77 -3.90 -19.09 0.89
C THR A 77 -4.54 -20.40 1.30
#